data_AF-A0A2N3FLL2-F1
#
_entry.id   AF-A0A2N3FLL2-F1
#
_cell.length_a   1.000
_cell.length_b   1.000
_cell.length_c   1.000
_cell.angle_alpha   90.00
_cell.angle_beta   90.00
_cell.angle_gamma   90.00
#
_symmetry.space_group_name_H-M   'P 1'
#
loop_
_entity.id
_entity.type
_entity.pdbx_description
1 polymer ?
#
loop_
_entity_poly.entity_id
_entity_poly.type
_entity_poly.pdbx_seq_one_letter_code
_entity_poly.pdbx_strand_id
1 'polypeptide(L)'
;MNDETDQYAESLPVSARVAGISFAHPSERVAAQILDFYRINWAYEPRSFPIEWDGQGNVIAAFAPDFYLPDFDLFIELTTMNQKLVTKKNRKVRRLKELYPEINIKILYQKDFRRLLFKYGIPVEERPHSQGGGLSAGPGHDSGTEL
;
A
#
# COMPACT_ATOMS: atom_id res chain seq x y z
N MET A 1 -19.24 17.70 1.43
CA MET A 1 -18.67 17.86 0.07
C MET A 1 -18.50 16.45 -0.44
N ASN A 2 -19.36 16.03 -1.37
CA ASN A 2 -19.35 14.67 -1.91
C ASN A 2 -18.05 14.45 -2.69
N ASP A 3 -17.36 13.40 -2.31
CA ASP A 3 -15.98 13.10 -2.67
C ASP A 3 -15.97 12.41 -4.04
N GLU A 4 -15.53 13.12 -5.09
CA GLU A 4 -15.40 12.56 -6.45
C GLU A 4 -14.54 11.28 -6.45
N THR A 5 -13.66 11.10 -5.45
CA THR A 5 -12.77 9.94 -5.39
C THR A 5 -13.46 8.62 -5.05
N ASP A 6 -14.59 8.64 -4.33
CA ASP A 6 -15.39 7.44 -4.03
C ASP A 6 -16.10 6.91 -5.29
N GLN A 7 -16.53 7.80 -6.19
CA GLN A 7 -17.21 7.45 -7.43
C GLN A 7 -16.30 6.68 -8.41
N TYR A 8 -14.99 6.94 -8.39
CA TYR A 8 -14.00 6.19 -9.19
C TYR A 8 -13.58 4.85 -8.56
N ALA A 9 -13.74 4.67 -7.24
CA ALA A 9 -13.42 3.39 -6.60
C ALA A 9 -14.45 2.30 -6.98
N GLU A 10 -15.71 2.69 -7.19
CA GLU A 10 -16.76 1.77 -7.65
C GLU A 10 -16.59 1.33 -9.12
N SER A 11 -15.78 2.04 -9.91
CA SER A 11 -15.57 1.75 -11.34
C SER A 11 -14.25 1.05 -11.68
N LEU A 12 -13.39 0.75 -10.68
CA LEU A 12 -12.14 0.06 -10.94
C LEU A 12 -12.37 -1.41 -11.29
N PRO A 13 -11.67 -1.95 -12.30
CA PRO A 13 -11.75 -3.36 -12.63
C PRO A 13 -11.23 -4.20 -11.46
N VAL A 14 -11.95 -5.27 -11.14
CA VAL A 14 -11.53 -6.24 -10.13
C VAL A 14 -10.76 -7.34 -10.83
N SER A 15 -9.45 -7.44 -10.57
CA SER A 15 -8.65 -8.55 -11.06
C SER A 15 -9.06 -9.87 -10.39
N ALA A 16 -8.77 -11.00 -11.03
CA ALA A 16 -8.95 -12.32 -10.42
C ALA A 16 -8.18 -12.45 -9.09
N ARG A 17 -7.00 -11.81 -9.01
CA ARG A 17 -6.18 -11.76 -7.80
C ARG A 17 -6.91 -11.09 -6.64
N VAL A 18 -7.46 -9.89 -6.86
CA VAL A 18 -8.23 -9.16 -5.84
C VAL A 18 -9.51 -9.91 -5.49
N ALA A 19 -10.17 -10.52 -6.47
CA ALA A 19 -11.40 -11.28 -6.25
C ALA A 19 -11.17 -12.51 -5.34
N GLY A 20 -9.98 -13.12 -5.39
CA GLY A 20 -9.63 -14.30 -4.60
C GLY A 20 -9.16 -14.02 -3.17
N ILE A 21 -8.99 -12.75 -2.77
CA ILE A 21 -8.50 -12.39 -1.42
C ILE A 21 -9.66 -11.91 -0.54
N SER A 22 -9.71 -12.46 0.67
CA SER A 22 -10.62 -12.00 1.72
C SER A 22 -9.95 -10.89 2.53
N PHE A 23 -10.19 -9.64 2.13
CA PHE A 23 -9.68 -8.46 2.83
C PHE A 23 -10.39 -8.24 4.18
N ALA A 24 -9.63 -7.84 5.20
CA ALA A 24 -10.13 -7.51 6.52
C ALA A 24 -10.98 -6.23 6.53
N HIS A 25 -10.67 -5.28 5.63
CA HIS A 25 -11.44 -4.04 5.49
C HIS A 25 -11.68 -3.64 4.02
N PRO A 26 -12.86 -3.07 3.67
CA PRO A 26 -13.15 -2.63 2.30
C PRO A 26 -12.10 -1.69 1.68
N SER A 27 -11.47 -0.84 2.50
CA SER A 27 -10.41 0.08 2.04
C SER A 27 -9.17 -0.65 1.52
N GLU A 28 -8.85 -1.83 2.05
CA GLU A 28 -7.72 -2.65 1.59
C GLU A 28 -8.01 -3.21 0.20
N ARG A 29 -9.25 -3.69 -0.03
CA ARG A 29 -9.69 -4.14 -1.35
C ARG A 29 -9.54 -3.02 -2.38
N VAL A 30 -10.00 -1.81 -2.04
CA VAL A 30 -9.88 -0.64 -2.94
C VAL A 30 -8.41 -0.30 -3.21
N ALA A 31 -7.55 -0.34 -2.18
CA ALA A 31 -6.11 -0.12 -2.36
C ALA A 31 -5.48 -1.17 -3.29
N ALA A 32 -5.83 -2.45 -3.12
CA ALA A 32 -5.36 -3.54 -3.97
C ALA A 32 -5.81 -3.37 -5.44
N GLN A 33 -7.05 -2.94 -5.67
CA GLN A 33 -7.55 -2.61 -7.02
C GLN A 33 -6.76 -1.47 -7.65
N ILE A 34 -6.44 -0.43 -6.88
CA ILE A 34 -5.63 0.69 -7.36
C ILE A 34 -4.22 0.21 -7.72
N LEU A 35 -3.60 -0.61 -6.87
CA LEU A 35 -2.27 -1.17 -7.13
C LEU A 35 -2.26 -2.04 -8.38
N ASP A 36 -3.27 -2.91 -8.57
CA ASP A 36 -3.42 -3.72 -9.78
C ASP A 36 -3.68 -2.87 -11.02
N PHE A 37 -4.50 -1.82 -10.91
CA PHE A 37 -4.78 -0.89 -12.02
C PHE A 37 -3.49 -0.21 -12.52
N TYR A 38 -2.62 0.20 -11.60
CA TYR A 38 -1.30 0.76 -11.92
C TYR A 38 -0.21 -0.30 -12.15
N ARG A 39 -0.57 -1.60 -12.16
CA ARG A 39 0.35 -2.74 -12.32
C ARG A 39 1.55 -2.73 -11.38
N ILE A 40 1.35 -2.26 -10.16
CA ILE A 40 2.37 -2.27 -9.13
C ILE A 40 2.43 -3.66 -8.52
N ASN A 41 3.63 -4.23 -8.34
CA ASN A 41 3.73 -5.47 -7.58
C ASN A 41 3.41 -5.21 -6.10
N TRP A 42 2.55 -6.04 -5.53
CA TRP A 42 2.19 -5.96 -4.11
C TRP A 42 1.99 -7.33 -3.50
N ALA A 43 2.04 -7.41 -2.17
CA ALA A 43 1.63 -8.54 -1.36
C ALA A 43 0.74 -8.05 -0.22
N TYR A 44 -0.34 -8.76 0.08
CA TYR A 44 -1.27 -8.45 1.18
C TYR A 44 -0.87 -9.20 2.44
N GLU A 45 -0.84 -8.50 3.57
CA GLU A 45 -0.36 -9.00 4.88
C GLU A 45 0.90 -9.89 4.79
N PRO A 46 1.97 -9.39 4.13
CA PRO A 46 3.12 -10.20 3.71
C PRO A 46 3.92 -10.78 4.88
N ARG A 47 3.90 -10.10 6.02
CA ARG A 47 4.71 -10.45 7.19
C ARG A 47 4.13 -9.79 8.45
N SER A 48 4.21 -10.52 9.56
CA SER A 48 3.95 -10.00 10.90
C SER A 48 5.26 -9.82 11.66
N PHE A 49 5.41 -8.69 12.32
CA PHE A 49 6.60 -8.31 13.08
C PHE A 49 6.26 -8.27 14.57
N PRO A 50 6.86 -9.14 15.41
CA PRO A 50 6.78 -9.00 16.86
C PRO A 50 7.35 -7.65 17.30
N ILE A 51 6.60 -6.90 18.13
CA ILE A 51 6.99 -5.56 18.60
C ILE A 51 7.00 -5.43 20.13
N GLU A 52 6.35 -6.37 20.84
CA GLU A 52 6.34 -6.43 22.30
C GLU A 52 6.35 -7.90 22.76
N TRP A 53 7.07 -8.17 23.84
CA TRP A 53 7.20 -9.49 24.47
C TRP A 53 6.97 -9.40 25.98
N ASP A 54 6.52 -10.50 26.58
CA ASP A 54 6.48 -10.64 28.05
C ASP A 54 7.86 -10.99 28.64
N GLY A 55 7.94 -11.09 29.97
CA GLY A 55 9.19 -11.43 30.67
C GLY A 55 9.69 -12.86 30.42
N GLN A 56 8.91 -13.72 29.75
CA GLN A 56 9.27 -15.09 29.36
C GLN A 56 9.67 -15.16 27.88
N GLY A 57 9.61 -14.04 27.15
CA GLY A 57 9.93 -13.98 25.73
C GLY A 57 8.78 -14.35 24.80
N ASN A 58 7.54 -14.46 25.30
CA ASN A 58 6.37 -14.70 24.45
C ASN A 58 5.92 -13.39 23.79
N VAL A 59 5.53 -13.43 22.52
CA VAL A 59 5.03 -12.26 21.78
C VAL A 59 3.66 -11.86 22.34
N ILE A 60 3.54 -10.64 22.88
CA ILE A 60 2.28 -10.08 23.36
C ILE A 60 1.66 -9.07 22.39
N ALA A 61 2.48 -8.49 21.50
CA ALA A 61 1.99 -7.68 20.41
C ALA A 61 2.84 -7.85 19.15
N ALA A 62 2.16 -7.92 18.02
CA ALA A 62 2.75 -7.85 16.69
C ALA A 62 2.14 -6.72 15.87
N PHE A 63 2.84 -6.38 14.80
CA PHE A 63 2.43 -5.43 13.78
C PHE A 63 2.55 -6.09 12.41
N ALA A 64 1.45 -6.17 11.68
CA ALA A 64 1.40 -6.69 10.32
C ALA A 64 0.97 -5.55 9.40
N PRO A 65 1.86 -5.03 8.54
CA PRO A 65 1.49 -4.03 7.56
C PRO A 65 0.47 -4.59 6.56
N ASP A 66 -0.49 -3.76 6.16
CA ASP A 66 -1.55 -4.17 5.22
C ASP A 66 -0.98 -4.62 3.85
N PHE A 67 0.05 -3.92 3.33
CA PHE A 67 0.69 -4.24 2.05
C PHE A 67 2.22 -4.14 2.10
N TYR A 68 2.88 -4.87 1.20
CA TYR A 68 4.27 -4.64 0.79
C TYR A 68 4.35 -4.46 -0.71
N LEU A 69 5.14 -3.49 -1.15
CA LEU A 69 5.43 -3.19 -2.56
C LEU A 69 6.90 -3.56 -2.83
N PRO A 70 7.18 -4.75 -3.40
CA PRO A 70 8.55 -5.25 -3.57
C PRO A 70 9.42 -4.34 -4.43
N ASP A 71 8.85 -3.76 -5.48
CA ASP A 71 9.59 -2.89 -6.43
C ASP A 71 10.13 -1.62 -5.76
N PHE A 72 9.58 -1.25 -4.60
CA PHE A 72 9.95 -0.05 -3.84
C PHE A 72 10.55 -0.35 -2.47
N ASP A 73 10.69 -1.65 -2.14
CA ASP A 73 10.98 -2.13 -0.79
C ASP A 73 10.19 -1.35 0.29
N LEU A 74 8.86 -1.30 0.15
CA LEU A 74 8.01 -0.42 0.95
C LEU A 74 6.80 -1.14 1.52
N PHE A 75 6.66 -1.11 2.84
CA PHE A 75 5.44 -1.50 3.55
C PHE A 75 4.46 -0.33 3.64
N ILE A 76 3.18 -0.63 3.43
CA ILE A 76 2.08 0.32 3.58
C ILE A 76 1.14 -0.15 4.68
N GLU A 77 0.77 0.79 5.54
CA GLU A 77 -0.30 0.67 6.51
C GLU A 77 -1.40 1.66 6.15
N LEU A 78 -2.61 1.17 5.85
CA LEU A 78 -3.77 2.02 5.65
C LEU A 78 -4.30 2.53 6.99
N THR A 79 -4.70 3.78 7.02
CA THR A 79 -5.33 4.40 8.20
C THR A 79 -6.62 5.13 7.84
N THR A 80 -7.51 5.23 8.82
CA THR A 80 -8.74 6.03 8.74
C THR A 80 -8.55 7.36 9.48
N MET A 81 -9.47 8.32 9.30
CA MET A 81 -9.46 9.60 10.02
C MET A 81 -9.81 9.49 11.52
N ASN A 82 -10.08 8.29 12.04
CA ASN A 82 -10.33 8.10 13.46
C ASN A 82 -9.03 8.26 14.27
N GLN A 83 -8.87 9.44 14.88
CA GLN A 83 -7.67 9.82 15.66
C GLN A 83 -7.28 8.81 16.76
N LYS A 84 -8.25 8.15 17.40
CA LYS A 84 -7.97 7.15 18.45
C LYS A 84 -7.29 5.90 17.87
N LEU A 85 -7.70 5.46 16.68
CA LEU A 85 -7.09 4.34 15.97
C LEU A 85 -5.72 4.72 15.41
N VAL A 86 -5.60 5.91 14.84
CA VAL A 86 -4.33 6.47 14.34
C VAL A 86 -3.26 6.52 15.43
N THR A 87 -3.61 6.96 16.64
CA THR A 87 -2.66 7.04 17.76
C THR A 87 -2.09 5.67 18.14
N LYS A 88 -2.94 4.63 18.20
CA LYS A 88 -2.50 3.26 18.49
C LYS A 88 -1.63 2.69 17.37
N LYS A 89 -2.03 2.86 16.09
CA LYS A 89 -1.21 2.43 14.94
C LYS A 89 0.14 3.14 14.92
N ASN A 90 0.17 4.46 15.13
CA ASN A 90 1.41 5.24 15.19
C ASN A 90 2.38 4.75 16.28
N ARG A 91 1.87 4.37 17.45
CA ARG A 91 2.71 3.81 18.51
C ARG A 91 3.35 2.49 18.08
N LYS A 92 2.57 1.59 17.47
CA LYS A 92 3.09 0.31 16.94
C LYS A 92 4.13 0.54 15.84
N VAL A 93 3.89 1.47 14.92
CA VAL A 93 4.84 1.78 13.83
C VAL A 93 6.12 2.42 14.36
N ARG A 94 6.04 3.30 15.37
CA ARG A 94 7.26 3.81 16.04
C ARG A 94 8.05 2.66 16.66
N ARG A 95 7.38 1.75 17.37
CA ARG A 95 8.02 0.58 17.97
C ARG A 95 8.63 -0.35 16.92
N LEU A 96 7.95 -0.54 15.78
CA LEU A 96 8.49 -1.28 14.65
C LEU A 96 9.79 -0.64 14.15
N LYS A 97 9.82 0.68 13.94
CA LYS A 97 11.03 1.37 13.47
C LYS A 97 12.18 1.38 14.47
N GLU A 98 11.89 1.32 15.77
CA GLU A 98 12.91 1.17 16.81
C GLU A 98 13.56 -0.22 16.77
N LEU A 99 12.77 -1.27 16.49
CA LEU A 99 13.22 -2.66 16.51
C LEU A 99 13.78 -3.14 15.15
N TYR A 100 13.24 -2.59 14.06
CA TYR A 100 13.54 -2.95 12.68
C TYR A 100 13.79 -1.66 11.87
N PRO A 101 14.91 -0.96 12.09
CA PRO A 101 15.21 0.32 11.44
C PRO A 101 15.35 0.23 9.92
N GLU A 102 15.64 -0.96 9.39
CA GLU A 102 15.70 -1.26 7.95
C GLU A 102 14.32 -1.28 7.27
N ILE A 103 13.24 -1.39 8.05
CA ILE A 103 11.90 -1.51 7.49
C ILE A 103 11.36 -0.15 7.06
N ASN A 104 11.27 0.01 5.75
CA ASN A 104 10.61 1.14 5.12
C ASN A 104 9.09 0.99 5.22
N ILE A 105 8.45 1.79 6.07
CA ILE A 105 7.00 1.78 6.24
C ILE A 105 6.37 3.17 6.18
N LYS A 106 5.21 3.27 5.50
CA LYS A 106 4.37 4.47 5.44
C LYS A 106 2.93 4.20 5.86
N ILE A 107 2.41 5.09 6.70
CA ILE A 107 1.00 5.11 7.10
C ILE A 107 0.26 6.07 6.16
N LEU A 108 -0.77 5.59 5.47
CA LEU A 108 -1.48 6.35 4.46
C LEU A 108 -2.98 6.34 4.69
N TYR A 109 -3.60 7.51 4.60
CA TYR A 109 -5.05 7.55 4.46
C TYR A 109 -5.44 7.02 3.09
N GLN A 110 -6.57 6.32 2.99
CA GLN A 110 -7.07 5.83 1.70
C GLN A 110 -7.14 6.95 0.64
N LYS A 111 -7.61 8.15 1.04
CA LYS A 111 -7.66 9.33 0.17
C LYS A 111 -6.27 9.80 -0.33
N ASP A 112 -5.24 9.59 0.48
CA ASP A 112 -3.86 10.00 0.18
C ASP A 112 -3.08 8.88 -0.54
N PHE A 113 -3.58 7.65 -0.50
CA PHE A 113 -2.97 6.48 -1.14
C PHE A 113 -2.81 6.69 -2.65
N ARG A 114 -3.84 7.24 -3.33
CA ARG A 114 -3.75 7.59 -4.76
C ARG A 114 -2.71 8.68 -5.02
N ARG A 115 -2.73 9.76 -4.23
CA ARG A 115 -1.80 10.90 -4.39
C ARG A 115 -0.34 10.49 -4.20
N LEU A 116 -0.10 9.49 -3.35
CA LEU A 116 1.22 8.91 -3.13
C LEU A 116 1.78 8.24 -4.39
N LEU A 117 0.96 7.49 -5.13
CA LEU A 117 1.39 6.82 -6.36
C LEU A 117 1.89 7.82 -7.40
N PHE A 118 1.19 8.95 -7.54
CA PHE A 118 1.64 10.06 -8.39
C PHE A 118 2.96 10.70 -7.89
N LYS A 119 3.15 10.83 -6.58
CA LYS A 119 4.34 11.47 -5.99
C LYS A 119 5.62 10.62 -6.12
N TYR A 120 5.50 9.30 -6.17
CA TYR A 120 6.66 8.40 -6.34
C TYR A 120 7.15 8.29 -7.79
N GLY A 121 6.65 9.13 -8.70
CA GLY A 121 7.10 9.12 -10.09
C GLY A 121 6.71 7.84 -10.83
N ILE A 122 5.70 7.11 -10.34
CA ILE A 122 5.12 5.99 -11.06
C ILE A 122 4.56 6.58 -12.36
N PRO A 123 5.09 6.22 -13.55
CA PRO A 123 4.61 6.76 -14.81
C PRO A 123 3.19 6.23 -15.02
N VAL A 124 2.20 7.05 -14.68
CA VAL A 124 0.80 6.77 -14.96
C VAL A 124 0.53 7.31 -16.36
N GLU A 125 0.79 6.52 -17.40
CA GLU A 125 0.22 6.82 -18.71
C GLU A 125 -1.27 6.44 -18.68
N GLU A 126 -2.18 7.41 -18.69
CA GLU A 126 -3.56 7.12 -19.02
C GLU A 126 -3.67 6.83 -20.53
N ARG A 127 -4.15 5.64 -20.90
CA ARG A 127 -4.60 5.39 -22.28
C ARG A 127 -6.11 5.53 -22.35
N PRO A 128 -6.65 6.30 -23.31
CA PRO A 128 -8.09 6.48 -23.44
C PRO A 128 -8.79 5.15 -23.73
N HIS A 129 -9.92 4.94 -23.05
CA HIS A 129 -10.77 3.77 -23.19
C HIS A 129 -11.38 3.68 -24.58
N SER A 130 -10.87 2.79 -25.42
CA SER A 130 -11.67 2.29 -26.55
C SER A 130 -11.62 0.79 -26.74
N GLN A 131 -10.55 0.05 -26.42
CA GLN A 131 -10.55 -1.42 -26.52
C GLN A 131 -9.53 -2.05 -25.54
N GLY A 132 -10.01 -2.66 -24.44
CA GLY A 132 -9.20 -3.56 -23.59
C GLY A 132 -8.00 -2.88 -22.88
N GLY A 133 -8.28 -2.08 -21.85
CA GLY A 133 -7.27 -1.27 -21.16
C GLY A 133 -6.25 -2.08 -20.36
N GLY A 134 -4.97 -1.78 -20.57
CA GLY A 134 -3.85 -2.24 -19.75
C GLY A 134 -2.59 -1.41 -20.02
N LEU A 135 -1.88 -1.00 -18.95
CA LEU A 135 -0.73 -0.09 -18.98
C LEU A 135 0.58 -0.82 -18.70
N SER A 136 1.52 -0.86 -19.64
CA SER A 136 2.83 -1.49 -19.44
C SER A 136 3.80 -0.52 -18.76
N ALA A 137 4.62 -1.01 -17.82
CA ALA A 137 5.72 -0.23 -17.27
C ALA A 137 6.69 0.15 -18.42
N GLY A 138 6.93 1.45 -18.60
CA GLY A 138 7.92 1.94 -19.55
C GLY A 138 9.34 1.52 -19.13
N PRO A 139 10.29 1.38 -20.08
CA PRO A 139 11.65 0.99 -19.75
C PRO A 139 12.30 2.08 -18.91
N GLY A 140 12.84 1.69 -17.74
CA GLY A 140 13.62 2.56 -16.88
C GLY A 140 14.74 3.22 -17.69
N HIS A 141 14.86 4.54 -17.58
CA HIS A 141 15.95 5.27 -18.22
C HIS A 141 17.23 4.97 -17.44
N ASP A 142 18.06 4.12 -18.01
CA ASP A 142 19.40 3.77 -17.56
C ASP A 142 20.27 5.03 -17.69
N SER A 143 20.58 5.70 -16.57
CA SER A 143 21.57 6.78 -16.54
C SER A 143 22.96 6.16 -16.58
N GLY A 144 23.37 5.76 -17.78
CA GLY A 144 24.75 5.41 -18.12
C GLY A 144 25.60 6.67 -18.16
N THR A 145 26.53 6.75 -17.21
CA THR A 145 27.64 7.70 -17.20
C THR A 145 28.57 7.42 -18.38
N GLU A 146 28.77 8.39 -19.28
CA GLU A 146 29.91 8.42 -20.20
C GLU A 146 30.69 9.73 -20.05
N LEU A 147 31.99 9.53 -19.76
CA LEU A 147 33.19 10.36 -19.96
C LEU A 147 33.36 11.67 -19.16
#